data_AF-A0A6A6L183-F1
#
_entry.id   AF-A0A6A6L183-F1
#
_cell.length_a   1.000
_cell.length_b   1.000
_cell.length_c   1.000
_cell.angle_alpha   90.00
_cell.angle_beta   90.00
_cell.angle_gamma   90.00
#
_symmetry.space_group_name_H-M   'P 1'
#
loop_
_entity.id
_entity.type
_entity.pdbx_description
1 polymer ?
#
loop_
_entity_poly.entity_id
_entity_poly.type
_entity_poly.pdbx_seq_one_letter_code
_entity_poly.pdbx_strand_id
1 'polypeptide(L)'
;MNGVGMEIDNDVKRDEVVKLVRELMDGKKGKEMRRQAMDWKTKAEEATRPAQGHVNPMLKLAKILHSNGFQITFVNTEYNHRRLLKSRGPNSLDGLPDFHFEAIPDGLPPSDANATQDIPSLCDSTSKHSLVHFVIFFQTRVFQ
;
A
#
# COMPACT_ATOMS: atom_id res chain seq x y z
N MET A 1 14.69 9.60 -15.29
CA MET A 1 14.27 8.29 -14.71
C MET A 1 14.54 8.30 -13.22
N ASN A 2 13.55 7.91 -12.41
CA ASN A 2 13.62 7.95 -10.96
C ASN A 2 14.49 6.80 -10.43
N GLY A 3 15.82 6.92 -10.51
CA GLY A 3 16.83 6.35 -9.59
C GLY A 3 16.87 4.85 -9.24
N VAL A 4 15.90 4.00 -9.60
CA VAL A 4 15.77 2.61 -9.10
C VAL A 4 16.09 1.53 -10.14
N GLY A 5 16.57 1.92 -11.33
CA GLY A 5 16.88 1.00 -12.42
C GLY A 5 18.16 1.37 -13.18
N MET A 6 18.76 0.37 -13.84
CA MET A 6 19.85 0.55 -14.82
C MET A 6 19.33 0.15 -16.19
N GLU A 7 19.55 0.99 -17.19
CA GLU A 7 19.27 0.65 -18.58
C GLU A 7 20.47 -0.02 -19.23
N ILE A 8 20.18 -0.92 -20.15
CA ILE A 8 21.12 -1.60 -21.01
C ILE A 8 20.86 -1.12 -22.44
N ASP A 9 21.93 -0.84 -23.19
CA ASP A 9 21.84 -0.43 -24.59
C ASP A 9 21.29 -1.58 -25.46
N ASN A 10 20.64 -1.25 -26.56
CA ASN A 10 20.00 -2.20 -27.47
C ASN A 10 21.02 -3.07 -28.24
N ASP A 11 22.29 -2.65 -28.32
CA ASP A 11 23.34 -3.36 -29.07
C ASP A 11 24.46 -3.85 -28.13
N VAL A 12 24.12 -4.78 -27.23
CA VAL A 12 24.98 -5.13 -26.09
C VAL A 12 25.85 -6.38 -26.32
N LYS A 13 27.13 -6.25 -25.98
CA LYS A 13 28.10 -7.37 -25.97
C LYS A 13 28.10 -8.05 -24.60
N ARG A 14 28.42 -9.35 -24.56
CA ARG A 14 28.44 -10.17 -23.33
C ARG A 14 29.25 -9.54 -22.20
N ASP A 15 30.39 -8.94 -22.52
CA ASP A 15 31.28 -8.33 -21.51
C ASP A 15 30.68 -7.08 -20.86
N GLU A 16 29.90 -6.30 -21.61
CA GLU A 16 29.17 -5.13 -21.07
C GLU A 16 28.05 -5.58 -20.12
N VAL A 17 27.36 -6.69 -20.43
CA VAL A 17 26.36 -7.28 -19.51
C VAL A 17 27.03 -7.69 -18.20
N VAL A 18 28.17 -8.38 -18.26
CA VAL A 18 28.90 -8.82 -17.06
C VAL A 18 29.31 -7.63 -16.21
N LYS A 19 29.76 -6.53 -16.84
CA LYS A 19 30.13 -5.30 -16.13
C LYS A 19 28.93 -4.63 -15.47
N LEU A 20 27.79 -4.55 -16.16
CA LEU A 20 26.54 -4.01 -15.60
C LEU A 20 26.03 -4.84 -14.42
N VAL A 21 26.04 -6.18 -14.54
CA VAL A 21 25.63 -7.07 -13.45
C VAL A 21 26.52 -6.89 -12.22
N ARG A 22 27.85 -6.79 -12.41
CA ARG A 22 28.78 -6.50 -11.30
C ARG A 22 28.52 -5.14 -10.65
N GLU A 23 28.26 -4.11 -11.44
CA GLU A 23 27.93 -2.78 -10.92
C GLU A 23 26.58 -2.75 -10.18
N LEU A 24 25.62 -3.55 -10.63
CA LEU A 24 24.32 -3.72 -9.97
C LEU A 24 24.43 -4.47 -8.64
N MET A 25 25.26 -5.51 -8.56
CA MET A 25 25.39 -6.34 -7.36
C MET A 25 26.29 -5.71 -6.29
N ASP A 26 27.50 -5.30 -6.67
CA ASP A 26 28.53 -4.89 -5.72
C ASP A 26 28.94 -3.42 -5.87
N GLY A 27 28.61 -2.82 -7.02
CA GLY A 27 28.95 -1.46 -7.38
C GLY A 27 28.26 -0.39 -6.54
N LYS A 28 28.80 0.83 -6.63
CA LYS A 28 28.27 1.98 -5.88
C LYS A 28 26.86 2.32 -6.37
N LYS A 29 26.59 2.20 -7.67
CA LYS A 29 25.29 2.51 -8.26
C LYS A 29 24.22 1.50 -7.82
N GLY A 30 24.53 0.21 -7.80
CA GLY A 30 23.64 -0.83 -7.28
C GLY A 30 23.28 -0.64 -5.80
N LYS A 31 24.27 -0.30 -4.97
CA LYS A 31 24.05 0.00 -3.54
C LYS A 31 23.18 1.25 -3.33
N GLU A 32 23.40 2.30 -4.10
CA GLU A 32 22.59 3.52 -4.03
C GLU A 32 21.14 3.27 -4.49
N MET A 33 20.95 2.54 -5.59
CA MET A 33 19.62 2.11 -6.04
C MET A 33 18.88 1.32 -4.96
N ARG A 34 19.56 0.41 -4.27
CA ARG A 34 18.99 -0.36 -3.16
C ARG A 34 18.61 0.54 -1.98
N ARG A 35 19.45 1.52 -1.63
CA ARG A 35 19.16 2.51 -0.58
C ARG A 35 17.94 3.34 -0.94
N GLN A 36 17.85 3.82 -2.18
CA GLN A 36 16.68 4.55 -2.66
C GLN A 36 15.44 3.65 -2.62
N ALA A 37 15.49 2.42 -3.14
CA ALA A 37 14.37 1.49 -3.05
C ALA A 37 13.88 1.27 -1.60
N MET A 38 14.80 1.16 -0.64
CA MET A 38 14.46 1.05 0.78
C MET A 38 13.86 2.34 1.35
N ASP A 39 14.38 3.51 1.01
CA ASP A 39 13.82 4.80 1.43
C ASP A 39 12.41 5.02 0.87
N TRP A 40 12.19 4.66 -0.40
CA TRP A 40 10.86 4.69 -1.01
C TRP A 40 9.92 3.67 -0.37
N LYS A 41 10.41 2.47 -0.01
CA LYS A 41 9.65 1.49 0.78
C LYS A 41 9.26 2.05 2.16
N THR A 42 10.21 2.62 2.90
CA THR A 42 9.94 3.24 4.21
C THR A 42 8.93 4.37 4.10
N LYS A 43 9.08 5.26 3.12
CA LYS A 43 8.14 6.36 2.88
C LYS A 43 6.75 5.86 2.50
N ALA A 44 6.66 4.77 1.73
CA ALA A 44 5.38 4.13 1.42
C ALA A 44 4.76 3.55 2.70
N GLU A 45 5.53 2.82 3.51
CA GLU A 45 5.08 2.29 4.80
C GLU A 45 4.61 3.41 5.75
N GLU A 46 5.37 4.50 5.86
CA GLU A 46 5.01 5.70 6.63
C GLU A 46 3.76 6.39 6.11
N ALA A 47 3.64 6.55 4.79
CA ALA A 47 2.45 7.13 4.15
C ALA A 47 1.20 6.25 4.33
N THR A 48 1.38 4.95 4.53
CA THR A 48 0.31 3.99 4.84
C THR A 48 0.13 3.75 6.33
N ARG A 49 0.90 4.44 7.20
CA ARG A 49 0.76 4.30 8.66
C ARG A 49 -0.69 4.63 9.02
N PRO A 50 -1.35 3.80 9.84
CA PRO A 50 -2.78 3.92 10.10
C PRO A 50 -3.03 5.13 11.01
N ALA A 51 -3.00 6.33 10.43
CA ALA A 51 -3.55 7.54 11.01
C ALA A 51 -4.69 8.00 10.11
N GLN A 52 -5.79 8.45 10.72
CA GLN A 52 -7.02 8.88 10.05
C GLN A 52 -6.77 9.89 8.91
N GLY A 53 -5.68 10.65 8.97
CA GLY A 53 -5.28 11.63 7.95
C GLY A 53 -4.93 11.06 6.58
N HIS A 54 -4.48 9.79 6.49
CA HIS A 54 -4.00 9.19 5.23
C HIS A 54 -5.12 8.60 4.36
N VAL A 55 -6.29 8.30 4.94
CA VAL A 55 -7.42 7.67 4.22
C VAL A 55 -7.92 8.57 3.08
N ASN A 56 -8.04 9.88 3.30
CA ASN A 56 -8.56 10.80 2.29
C ASN A 56 -7.62 11.01 1.09
N PRO A 57 -6.31 11.27 1.27
CA PRO A 57 -5.35 11.30 0.17
C PRO A 57 -5.30 9.99 -0.62
N MET A 58 -5.26 8.85 0.07
CA MET A 58 -5.23 7.54 -0.59
C MET A 58 -6.52 7.26 -1.35
N LEU A 59 -7.67 7.66 -0.83
CA LEU A 59 -8.94 7.55 -1.55
C LEU A 59 -8.97 8.43 -2.81
N LYS A 60 -8.39 9.64 -2.77
CA LYS A 60 -8.26 10.47 -3.98
C LYS A 60 -7.37 9.80 -5.03
N LEU A 61 -6.24 9.25 -4.61
CA LEU A 61 -5.36 8.49 -5.50
C LEU A 61 -6.08 7.29 -6.13
N ALA A 62 -6.79 6.51 -5.30
CA ALA A 62 -7.58 5.37 -5.75
C ALA A 62 -8.61 5.76 -6.82
N LYS A 63 -9.30 6.89 -6.65
CA LYS A 63 -10.23 7.43 -7.65
C LYS A 63 -9.54 7.85 -8.95
N ILE A 64 -8.34 8.42 -8.87
CA ILE A 64 -7.55 8.76 -10.07
C ILE A 64 -7.16 7.49 -10.82
N LEU A 65 -6.67 6.46 -10.12
CA LEU A 65 -6.33 5.18 -10.75
C LEU A 65 -7.56 4.54 -11.39
N HIS A 66 -8.70 4.54 -10.71
CA HIS A 66 -9.98 4.07 -11.28
C HIS A 66 -10.35 4.79 -12.57
N SER A 67 -10.25 6.13 -12.60
CA SER A 67 -10.51 6.91 -13.83
C SER A 67 -9.53 6.61 -14.98
N ASN A 68 -8.38 6.00 -14.69
CA ASN A 68 -7.40 5.55 -15.69
C ASN A 68 -7.60 4.07 -16.10
N GLY A 69 -8.74 3.46 -15.76
CA GLY A 69 -9.12 2.11 -16.18
C GLY A 69 -8.63 0.98 -15.27
N PHE A 70 -8.09 1.29 -14.09
CA PHE A 70 -7.71 0.27 -13.12
C PHE A 70 -8.91 -0.16 -12.29
N GLN A 71 -9.09 -1.46 -12.09
CA GLN A 71 -10.00 -1.98 -11.08
C GLN A 71 -9.40 -1.73 -9.70
N ILE A 72 -10.19 -1.20 -8.79
CA ILE A 72 -9.73 -0.78 -7.47
C ILE A 72 -10.48 -1.54 -6.38
N THR A 73 -9.72 -2.04 -5.42
CA THR A 73 -10.24 -2.50 -4.13
C THR A 73 -9.56 -1.71 -3.04
N PHE A 74 -10.31 -0.80 -2.41
CA PHE A 74 -9.82 0.07 -1.35
C PHE A 74 -10.07 -0.59 0.02
N VAL A 75 -9.02 -1.15 0.61
CA VAL A 75 -9.10 -1.85 1.89
C VAL A 75 -8.88 -0.86 3.04
N ASN A 76 -9.84 -0.80 3.96
CA ASN A 76 -9.76 -0.07 5.21
C ASN A 76 -9.68 -1.04 6.40
N THR A 77 -9.33 -0.53 7.58
CA THR A 77 -9.65 -1.23 8.82
C THR A 77 -11.16 -1.17 9.09
N GLU A 78 -11.75 -2.17 9.74
CA GLU A 78 -13.17 -2.17 10.14
C GLU A 78 -13.55 -0.91 10.93
N TYR A 79 -12.64 -0.46 11.79
CA TYR A 79 -12.77 0.78 12.53
C TYR A 79 -12.93 2.00 11.61
N ASN A 80 -12.03 2.16 10.62
CA ASN A 80 -12.08 3.27 9.67
C ASN A 80 -13.28 3.18 8.73
N HIS A 81 -13.65 1.97 8.32
CA HIS A 81 -14.82 1.70 7.50
C HIS A 81 -16.10 2.17 8.22
N ARG A 82 -16.28 1.81 9.50
CA ARG A 82 -17.42 2.24 10.33
C ARG A 82 -17.46 3.76 10.49
N ARG A 83 -16.31 4.40 10.70
CA ARG A 83 -16.20 5.86 10.80
C ARG A 83 -16.58 6.58 9.50
N LEU A 84 -16.19 6.03 8.34
CA LEU A 84 -16.57 6.57 7.04
C LEU A 84 -18.09 6.48 6.82
N LEU A 85 -18.70 5.33 7.09
CA LEU A 85 -20.16 5.16 7.00
C LEU A 85 -20.90 6.12 7.94
N LYS A 86 -20.42 6.29 9.17
CA LYS A 86 -21.03 7.21 10.14
C LYS A 86 -20.94 8.67 9.69
N SER A 87 -19.83 9.07 9.07
CA SER A 87 -19.59 10.47 8.68
C SER A 87 -20.15 10.83 7.31
N ARG A 88 -20.27 9.88 6.39
CA ARG A 88 -20.67 10.11 4.98
C ARG A 88 -21.99 9.44 4.59
N GLY A 89 -22.56 8.62 5.47
CA GLY A 89 -23.82 7.91 5.26
C GLY A 89 -23.62 6.41 4.95
N PRO A 90 -24.68 5.60 5.14
CA PRO A 90 -24.61 4.14 5.05
C PRO A 90 -24.25 3.63 3.66
N ASN A 91 -24.53 4.42 2.62
CA ASN A 91 -24.31 4.05 1.22
C ASN A 91 -22.99 4.62 0.66
N SER A 92 -22.19 5.28 1.50
CA SER A 92 -20.99 6.00 1.04
C SER A 92 -19.86 5.08 0.58
N LEU A 93 -19.97 3.78 0.84
CA LEU A 93 -19.01 2.75 0.48
C LEU A 93 -19.61 1.66 -0.43
N ASP A 94 -20.78 1.89 -1.02
CA ASP A 94 -21.45 0.95 -1.95
C ASP A 94 -20.62 0.71 -3.23
N GLY A 95 -19.58 1.51 -3.45
CA GLY A 95 -18.62 1.33 -4.53
C GLY A 95 -19.20 1.61 -5.91
N LEU A 96 -18.46 1.18 -6.93
CA LEU A 96 -18.85 1.07 -8.33
C LEU A 96 -18.50 -0.35 -8.80
N PRO A 97 -19.00 -0.84 -9.95
CA PRO A 97 -18.72 -2.21 -10.42
C PRO A 97 -17.23 -2.60 -10.44
N ASP A 98 -16.35 -1.62 -10.61
CA ASP A 98 -14.89 -1.74 -10.68
C ASP A 98 -14.17 -0.93 -9.56
N PHE A 99 -14.92 -0.45 -8.57
CA PHE A 99 -14.39 0.22 -7.38
C PHE A 99 -15.05 -0.34 -6.12
N HIS A 100 -14.33 -1.18 -5.39
CA HIS A 100 -14.83 -1.84 -4.19
C HIS A 100 -14.21 -1.24 -2.93
N PHE A 101 -15.00 -1.17 -1.86
CA PHE A 101 -14.50 -0.91 -0.52
C PHE A 101 -14.57 -2.19 0.30
N GLU A 102 -13.47 -2.51 0.96
CA GLU A 102 -13.37 -3.72 1.78
C GLU A 102 -12.81 -3.36 3.16
N ALA A 103 -13.13 -4.19 4.15
CA ALA A 103 -12.74 -3.98 5.53
C ALA A 103 -12.00 -5.20 6.08
N ILE A 104 -10.88 -4.96 6.75
CA ILE A 104 -10.15 -5.97 7.51
C ILE A 104 -10.03 -5.55 8.98
N PRO A 105 -9.99 -6.49 9.94
CA PRO A 105 -9.76 -6.14 11.34
C PRO A 105 -8.35 -5.58 11.53
N ASP A 106 -8.20 -4.62 12.45
CA ASP A 106 -6.91 -4.05 12.85
C ASP A 106 -6.29 -4.73 14.07
N GLY A 107 -6.92 -5.81 14.55
CA GLY A 107 -6.51 -6.63 15.71
C GLY A 107 -6.74 -5.97 17.07
N LEU A 108 -7.31 -4.75 17.12
CA LEU A 108 -7.65 -4.09 18.37
C LEU A 108 -9.05 -4.51 18.87
N PRO A 109 -9.29 -4.45 20.19
CA PRO A 109 -10.64 -4.63 20.73
C PRO A 109 -11.62 -3.61 20.14
N PRO A 110 -12.91 -3.97 19.99
CA PRO A 110 -13.93 -3.02 19.57
C PRO A 110 -13.93 -1.79 20.48
N SER A 111 -13.85 -0.61 19.84
CA SER A 111 -13.91 0.68 20.54
C SER A 111 -15.03 1.53 19.95
N ASP A 112 -15.42 2.57 20.69
CA ASP A 112 -16.40 3.54 20.19
C ASP A 112 -15.88 4.20 18.91
N ALA A 113 -16.78 4.38 17.95
CA ALA A 113 -16.48 5.01 16.67
C ALA A 113 -16.22 6.52 16.79
N ASN A 114 -16.25 7.12 17.99
CA ASN A 114 -15.76 8.47 18.24
C ASN A 114 -14.47 8.52 19.08
N ALA A 115 -13.97 7.39 19.61
CA ALA A 115 -12.73 7.35 20.38
C ALA A 115 -11.49 7.69 19.54
N THR A 116 -10.54 8.44 20.08
CA THR A 116 -9.22 8.57 19.43
C THR A 116 -8.52 7.21 19.49
N GLN A 117 -8.14 6.64 18.34
CA GLN A 117 -7.35 5.41 18.33
C GLN A 117 -5.97 5.68 18.93
N ASP A 118 -5.53 4.78 19.81
CA ASP A 118 -4.17 4.80 20.30
C ASP A 118 -3.22 4.37 19.18
N ILE A 119 -2.52 5.34 18.60
CA ILE A 119 -1.65 5.14 17.44
C ILE A 119 -0.55 4.11 17.71
N PRO A 120 0.13 4.10 18.88
CA PRO A 120 1.09 3.05 19.22
C PRO A 120 0.48 1.64 19.21
N SER A 121 -0.65 1.42 19.89
CA SER A 121 -1.32 0.12 19.92
C SER A 121 -1.78 -0.32 18.54
N LEU A 122 -2.30 0.62 17.73
CA LEU A 122 -2.72 0.34 16.35
C LEU A 122 -1.54 -0.07 15.48
N CYS A 123 -0.40 0.62 15.58
CA CYS A 123 0.82 0.23 14.85
C CYS A 123 1.32 -1.16 15.28
N ASP A 124 1.37 -1.44 16.58
CA ASP A 124 1.81 -2.74 17.10
C ASP A 124 0.87 -3.87 16.64
N SER A 125 -0.44 -3.69 16.81
CA SER A 125 -1.45 -4.66 16.42
C SER A 125 -1.45 -4.93 14.91
N THR A 126 -1.45 -3.88 14.09
CA THR A 126 -1.43 -4.03 12.63
C THR A 126 -0.13 -4.67 12.13
N SER A 127 1.02 -4.38 12.76
CA SER A 127 2.28 -5.03 12.41
C SER A 127 2.28 -6.55 12.65
N LYS A 128 1.52 -7.01 13.64
CA LYS A 128 1.41 -8.43 14.03
C LYS A 128 0.33 -9.17 13.24
N HIS A 129 -0.79 -8.50 12.94
CA HIS A 129 -2.01 -9.19 12.52
C HIS A 129 -2.43 -8.88 11.08
N SER A 130 -2.13 -7.68 10.55
CA SER A 130 -2.68 -7.25 9.26
C SER A 130 -2.22 -8.13 8.10
N LEU A 131 -0.97 -8.64 8.11
CA LEU A 131 -0.48 -9.51 7.03
C LEU A 131 -1.33 -10.78 6.88
N VAL A 132 -1.72 -11.41 7.99
CA VAL A 132 -2.57 -12.61 7.96
C VAL A 132 -3.94 -12.28 7.38
N HIS A 133 -4.54 -11.18 7.82
CA HIS A 133 -5.84 -10.74 7.31
C HIS A 133 -5.79 -10.34 5.83
N PHE A 134 -4.72 -9.68 5.39
CA PHE A 134 -4.51 -9.37 3.98
C PHE A 134 -4.37 -10.64 3.13
N VAL A 135 -3.56 -11.62 3.56
CA VAL A 135 -3.40 -12.88 2.81
C VAL A 135 -4.73 -13.62 2.69
N ILE A 136 -5.49 -13.73 3.78
CA ILE A 136 -6.83 -14.36 3.76
C ILE A 136 -7.77 -13.59 2.83
N PHE A 137 -7.78 -12.26 2.91
CA PHE A 137 -8.60 -11.40 2.07
C PHE A 137 -8.32 -11.61 0.58
N PHE A 138 -7.04 -11.60 0.17
CA PHE A 138 -6.67 -11.83 -1.23
C PHE A 138 -7.08 -13.21 -1.73
N GLN A 139 -6.90 -14.26 -0.93
CA GLN A 139 -7.27 -15.62 -1.30
C GLN A 139 -8.78 -15.82 -1.44
N THR A 140 -9.57 -15.11 -0.65
CA THR A 140 -11.02 -15.35 -0.57
C THR A 140 -11.86 -14.40 -1.44
N ARG A 141 -11.35 -13.21 -1.78
CA ARG A 141 -12.16 -12.15 -2.41
C ARG A 141 -11.62 -11.55 -3.70
N VAL A 142 -10.34 -11.76 -4.04
CA VAL A 142 -9.72 -11.11 -5.21
C VAL A 142 -9.53 -12.07 -6.39
N PHE A 143 -9.49 -13.39 -6.16
CA PHE A 143 -9.28 -14.41 -7.20
C PHE A 143 -10.55 -15.21 -7.57
N GLN A 144 -11.74 -14.66 -7.37
CA GLN A 144 -13.01 -15.20 -7.87
C GLN A 144 -13.61 -14.24 -8.88
#